data_AF-A0A317NGB7-F1
#
_entry.id   AF-A0A317NGB7-F1
#
_cell.length_a   1.000
_cell.length_b   1.000
_cell.length_c   1.000
_cell.angle_alpha   90.00
_cell.angle_beta   90.00
_cell.angle_gamma   90.00
#
_symmetry.space_group_name_H-M   'P 1'
#
loop_
_entity.id
_entity.type
_entity.pdbx_description
1 polymer ?
#
loop_
_entity_poly.entity_id
_entity_poly.type
_entity_poly.pdbx_seq_one_letter_code
_entity_poly.pdbx_strand_id
1 'polypeptide(L)'
;MTSTAFEQDSPLPTGMTILGAVLGWSEGEDLADPILAGAVELVEIARAEGLAGERLSAARAEQMRRIDTAVAEALPVPSIATPPHTETVAMSLARMAGYAARLDDSHTATSLIMVWGPLFELAVALDGLLTDLATGRRRVPLSIWWAGLGATAHTPEHP
;
A
#
# COMPACT_ATOMS: atom_id res chain seq x y z
N MET A 1 17.16 -30.31 -24.27
CA MET A 1 16.16 -29.95 -23.23
C MET A 1 16.87 -29.05 -22.24
N THR A 2 16.74 -27.73 -22.41
CA THR A 2 17.26 -26.76 -21.46
C THR A 2 16.06 -25.96 -20.99
N SER A 3 15.65 -26.25 -19.76
CA SER A 3 14.51 -25.65 -19.08
C SER A 3 14.87 -24.19 -18.76
N THR A 4 14.37 -23.25 -19.55
CA THR A 4 14.30 -21.84 -19.15
C THR A 4 13.25 -21.76 -18.07
N ALA A 5 13.69 -21.80 -16.80
CA ALA A 5 12.84 -21.44 -15.68
C ALA A 5 12.35 -20.02 -15.92
N PHE A 6 11.03 -19.86 -15.96
CA PHE A 6 10.35 -18.58 -16.08
C PHE A 6 10.92 -17.64 -15.01
N GLU A 7 11.58 -16.59 -15.46
CA GLU A 7 11.59 -15.31 -14.75
C GLU A 7 10.12 -14.88 -14.74
N GLN A 8 9.36 -15.35 -13.74
CA GLN A 8 8.04 -14.82 -13.49
C GLN A 8 8.28 -13.40 -13.00
N ASP A 9 8.13 -12.44 -13.92
CA ASP A 9 7.86 -11.05 -13.53
C ASP A 9 6.73 -11.10 -12.51
N SER A 10 7.07 -10.73 -11.27
CA SER A 10 6.08 -10.57 -10.22
C SER A 10 5.04 -9.57 -10.74
N PRO A 11 3.73 -9.88 -10.70
CA PRO A 11 2.69 -8.95 -11.14
C PRO A 11 2.58 -7.71 -10.22
N LEU A 12 3.33 -7.71 -9.11
CA LEU A 12 3.38 -6.62 -8.15
C LEU A 12 4.75 -5.94 -8.18
N PRO A 13 4.80 -4.60 -8.07
CA PRO A 13 6.05 -3.86 -8.00
C PRO A 13 6.81 -4.19 -6.72
N THR A 14 8.14 -4.23 -6.80
CA THR A 14 9.00 -4.47 -5.63
C THR A 14 8.91 -3.31 -4.63
N GLY A 15 9.27 -3.58 -3.37
CA GLY A 15 9.37 -2.56 -2.32
C GLY A 15 10.31 -1.42 -2.70
N MET A 16 11.40 -1.71 -3.43
CA MET A 16 12.32 -0.68 -3.93
C MET A 16 11.72 0.14 -5.08
N THR A 17 10.95 -0.47 -5.97
CA THR A 17 10.20 0.25 -7.02
C THR A 17 9.18 1.20 -6.38
N ILE A 18 8.45 0.71 -5.38
CA ILE A 18 7.48 1.49 -4.59
C ILE A 18 8.18 2.63 -3.85
N LEU A 19 9.34 2.37 -3.23
CA LEU A 19 10.13 3.39 -2.55
C LEU A 19 10.55 4.50 -3.52
N GLY A 20 10.97 4.13 -4.74
CA GLY A 20 11.25 5.09 -5.81
C GLY A 20 10.04 5.98 -6.13
N ALA A 21 8.86 5.39 -6.29
CA ALA A 21 7.62 6.14 -6.54
C ALA A 21 7.28 7.09 -5.38
N VAL A 22 7.35 6.60 -4.14
CA VAL A 22 7.10 7.40 -2.92
C VAL A 22 8.08 8.59 -2.79
N LEU A 23 9.29 8.46 -3.31
CA LEU A 23 10.31 9.50 -3.31
C LEU A 23 10.25 10.43 -4.53
N GLY A 24 9.33 10.19 -5.46
CA GLY A 24 9.19 10.96 -6.71
C GLY A 24 10.28 10.66 -7.74
N TRP A 25 10.87 9.46 -7.71
CA TRP A 25 11.87 9.02 -8.68
C TRP A 25 11.27 8.25 -9.88
N SER A 26 10.00 7.87 -9.79
CA SER A 26 9.28 7.19 -10.87
C SER A 26 8.67 8.18 -11.85
N GLU A 27 8.79 7.90 -13.14
CA GLU A 27 8.26 8.74 -14.22
C GLU A 27 7.54 7.90 -15.27
N GLY A 28 6.64 8.52 -16.04
CA GLY A 28 6.10 7.94 -17.27
C GLY A 28 5.34 6.62 -17.07
N GLU A 29 5.80 5.57 -17.75
CA GLU A 29 5.14 4.25 -17.82
C GLU A 29 5.03 3.54 -16.47
N ASP A 30 5.93 3.83 -15.51
CA ASP A 30 5.87 3.25 -14.17
C ASP A 30 4.57 3.65 -13.44
N LEU A 31 4.06 4.86 -13.67
CA LEU A 31 2.82 5.35 -13.04
C LEU A 31 1.55 4.83 -13.72
N ALA A 32 1.66 3.99 -14.75
CA ALA A 32 0.53 3.22 -15.25
C ALA A 32 0.13 2.10 -14.26
N ASP A 33 1.05 1.67 -13.39
CA ASP A 33 0.75 0.73 -12.32
C ASP A 33 -0.12 1.40 -11.22
N PRO A 34 -1.31 0.88 -10.94
CA PRO A 34 -2.24 1.48 -9.96
C PRO A 34 -1.70 1.50 -8.52
N ILE A 35 -0.79 0.60 -8.17
CA ILE A 35 -0.13 0.56 -6.85
C ILE A 35 0.90 1.68 -6.76
N LEU A 36 1.71 1.89 -7.81
CA LEU A 36 2.71 2.97 -7.85
C LEU A 36 2.03 4.35 -7.88
N ALA A 37 1.05 4.54 -8.77
CA ALA A 37 0.23 5.76 -8.79
C ALA A 37 -0.44 5.99 -7.44
N GLY A 38 -0.93 4.92 -6.81
CA GLY A 38 -1.58 5.03 -5.52
C GLY A 38 -0.64 5.38 -4.37
N ALA A 39 0.60 4.90 -4.42
CA ALA A 39 1.65 5.27 -3.47
C ALA A 39 1.97 6.77 -3.54
N VAL A 40 2.10 7.31 -4.76
CA VAL A 40 2.33 8.75 -5.00
C VAL A 40 1.18 9.57 -4.43
N GLU A 41 -0.06 9.20 -4.73
CA GLU A 41 -1.24 9.91 -4.21
C GLU A 41 -1.29 9.90 -2.67
N LEU A 42 -0.88 8.80 -2.02
CA LEU A 42 -0.78 8.76 -0.56
C LEU A 42 0.24 9.77 0.00
N VAL A 43 1.34 10.03 -0.72
CA VAL A 43 2.33 11.06 -0.33
C VAL A 43 1.70 12.44 -0.39
N GLU A 44 0.99 12.76 -1.47
CA GLU A 44 0.31 14.05 -1.63
C GLU A 44 -0.78 14.26 -0.57
N ILE A 45 -1.58 13.23 -0.29
CA ILE A 45 -2.54 13.25 0.82
C ILE A 45 -1.82 13.49 2.15
N ALA A 46 -0.71 12.78 2.42
CA ALA A 46 0.04 12.94 3.67
C ALA A 46 0.65 14.35 3.81
N ARG A 47 1.13 14.94 2.72
CA ARG A 47 1.61 16.34 2.68
C ARG A 47 0.48 17.32 2.99
N ALA A 48 -0.68 17.14 2.37
CA ALA A 48 -1.85 18.01 2.56
C ALA A 48 -2.43 17.92 3.99
N GLU A 49 -2.41 16.73 4.61
CA GLU A 49 -2.84 16.53 6.00
C GLU A 49 -1.86 17.11 7.03
N GLY A 50 -0.58 17.23 6.66
CA GLY A 50 0.49 17.66 7.54
C GLY A 50 0.73 16.72 8.73
N LEU A 51 1.48 17.20 9.73
CA LEU A 51 1.86 16.41 10.91
C LEU A 51 0.71 16.14 11.90
N ALA A 52 -0.47 16.76 11.70
CA ALA A 52 -1.63 16.62 12.59
C ALA A 52 -2.50 15.36 12.28
N GLY A 53 -2.16 14.62 11.22
CA GLY A 53 -2.95 13.54 10.63
C GLY A 53 -2.90 12.19 11.37
N GLU A 54 -3.12 12.15 12.69
CA GLU A 54 -3.31 10.89 13.41
C GLU A 54 -4.68 10.24 13.10
N ARG A 55 -5.66 11.02 12.63
CA ARG A 55 -6.92 10.48 12.11
C ARG A 55 -6.81 10.15 10.63
N LEU A 56 -7.18 8.92 10.29
CA LEU A 56 -7.41 8.48 8.91
C LEU A 56 -8.47 9.40 8.27
N SER A 57 -8.06 10.22 7.30
CA SER A 57 -9.01 11.00 6.50
C SER A 57 -9.80 10.08 5.55
N ALA A 58 -10.95 10.56 5.08
CA ALA A 58 -11.72 9.85 4.07
C ALA A 58 -10.92 9.66 2.77
N ALA A 59 -10.10 10.65 2.39
CA ALA A 59 -9.25 10.57 1.20
C ALA A 59 -8.18 9.47 1.35
N ARG A 60 -7.47 9.43 2.49
CA ARG A 60 -6.50 8.38 2.79
C ARG A 60 -7.15 7.00 2.83
N ALA A 61 -8.31 6.86 3.47
CA ALA A 61 -9.05 5.60 3.54
C ALA A 61 -9.50 5.09 2.15
N GLU A 62 -10.02 5.98 1.31
CA GLU A 62 -10.40 5.69 -0.07
C GLU A 62 -9.20 5.23 -0.88
N GLN A 63 -8.08 5.95 -0.77
CA GLN A 63 -6.88 5.64 -1.54
C GLN A 63 -6.26 4.30 -1.10
N MET A 64 -6.23 4.03 0.20
CA MET A 64 -5.80 2.75 0.72
C MET A 64 -6.67 1.59 0.19
N ARG A 65 -7.99 1.79 0.09
CA ARG A 65 -8.89 0.79 -0.47
C ARG A 65 -8.56 0.48 -1.93
N ARG A 66 -8.31 1.52 -2.74
CA ARG A 66 -7.96 1.34 -4.16
C ARG A 66 -6.68 0.53 -4.34
N ILE A 67 -5.67 0.80 -3.53
CA ILE A 67 -4.41 0.04 -3.52
C ILE A 67 -4.67 -1.42 -3.16
N ASP A 68 -5.37 -1.68 -2.05
CA ASP A 68 -5.62 -3.06 -1.63
C ASP A 68 -6.52 -3.81 -2.64
N THR A 69 -7.39 -3.10 -3.37
CA THR A 69 -8.14 -3.68 -4.50
C THR A 69 -7.22 -4.05 -5.66
N ALA A 70 -6.35 -3.15 -6.11
CA ALA A 70 -5.41 -3.43 -7.18
C ALA A 70 -4.48 -4.61 -6.85
N VAL A 71 -4.01 -4.67 -5.60
CA VAL A 71 -3.21 -5.80 -5.09
C VAL A 71 -4.00 -7.10 -5.14
N ALA A 72 -5.26 -7.10 -4.73
CA ALA A 72 -6.10 -8.30 -4.77
C ALA A 72 -6.40 -8.76 -6.21
N GLU A 73 -6.54 -7.84 -7.16
CA GLU A 73 -6.75 -8.15 -8.58
C GLU A 73 -5.50 -8.72 -9.26
N ALA A 74 -4.30 -8.31 -8.82
CA ALA A 74 -3.02 -8.79 -9.33
C ALA A 74 -2.57 -10.14 -8.72
N LEU A 75 -3.26 -10.64 -7.69
CA LEU A 75 -2.88 -11.83 -6.95
C LEU A 75 -3.82 -13.01 -7.18
N PRO A 76 -3.33 -14.25 -7.04
CA PRO A 76 -4.20 -15.42 -7.02
C PRO A 76 -5.16 -15.36 -5.83
N VAL A 77 -6.40 -15.82 -6.04
CA VAL A 77 -7.41 -15.90 -4.97
C VAL A 77 -6.92 -16.86 -3.87
N PRO A 78 -6.67 -16.37 -2.64
CA PRO A 78 -6.15 -17.22 -1.58
C PRO A 78 -7.25 -18.13 -1.02
N SER A 79 -6.86 -19.27 -0.46
CA SER A 79 -7.78 -20.14 0.29
C SER A 79 -8.34 -19.39 1.51
N ILE A 80 -9.62 -19.60 1.83
CA ILE A 80 -10.23 -19.01 3.03
C ILE A 80 -9.57 -19.50 4.33
N ALA A 81 -8.95 -20.69 4.29
CA ALA A 81 -8.20 -21.27 5.39
C ALA A 81 -6.79 -20.68 5.55
N THR A 82 -6.31 -19.92 4.56
CA THR A 82 -5.03 -19.22 4.64
C THR A 82 -5.10 -18.15 5.74
N PRO A 83 -4.11 -18.10 6.66
CA PRO A 83 -4.11 -17.11 7.72
C PRO A 83 -4.01 -15.69 7.14
N PRO A 84 -4.77 -14.71 7.67
CA PRO A 84 -4.62 -13.33 7.25
C PRO A 84 -3.28 -12.76 7.72
N HIS A 85 -2.72 -11.84 6.93
CA HIS A 85 -1.69 -10.94 7.43
C HIS A 85 -2.32 -9.97 8.45
N THR A 86 -1.54 -9.39 9.36
CA THR A 86 -2.03 -8.35 10.30
C THR A 86 -1.99 -6.95 9.70
N GLU A 87 -1.46 -6.85 8.48
CA GLU A 87 -1.16 -5.61 7.79
C GLU A 87 -1.47 -5.79 6.31
N THR A 88 -1.96 -4.73 5.67
CA THR A 88 -2.24 -4.67 4.24
C THR A 88 -1.13 -3.93 3.50
N VAL A 89 -1.06 -4.09 2.18
CA VAL A 89 -0.09 -3.36 1.36
C VAL A 89 -0.35 -1.86 1.52
N ALA A 90 -1.62 -1.44 1.44
CA ALA A 90 -1.97 -0.03 1.61
C ALA A 90 -1.58 0.54 2.98
N MET A 91 -1.62 -0.24 4.06
CA MET A 91 -1.13 0.19 5.38
C MET A 91 0.38 0.45 5.38
N SER A 92 1.15 -0.41 4.72
CA SER A 92 2.60 -0.19 4.56
C SER A 92 2.86 1.06 3.72
N LEU A 93 2.15 1.24 2.61
CA LEU A 93 2.29 2.41 1.75
C LEU A 93 1.88 3.71 2.46
N ALA A 94 0.83 3.69 3.27
CA ALA A 94 0.41 4.86 4.05
C ALA A 94 1.48 5.29 5.06
N ARG A 95 2.19 4.33 5.67
CA ARG A 95 3.33 4.62 6.55
C ARG A 95 4.52 5.18 5.77
N MET A 96 4.85 4.58 4.62
CA MET A 96 5.91 5.11 3.75
C MET A 96 5.61 6.54 3.31
N ALA A 97 4.39 6.82 2.89
CA ALA A 97 3.94 8.15 2.52
C ALA A 97 4.06 9.16 3.66
N GLY A 98 3.71 8.76 4.89
CA GLY A 98 3.87 9.61 6.08
C GLY A 98 5.32 9.96 6.38
N TYR A 99 6.27 9.04 6.14
CA TYR A 99 7.70 9.35 6.25
C TYR A 99 8.18 10.24 5.09
N ALA A 100 7.79 9.93 3.86
CA ALA A 100 8.20 10.68 2.68
C ALA A 100 7.72 12.14 2.71
N ALA A 101 6.50 12.39 3.18
CA ALA A 101 5.97 13.74 3.36
C ALA A 101 6.81 14.59 4.34
N ARG A 102 7.61 13.97 5.22
CA ARG A 102 8.48 14.66 6.19
C ARG A 102 9.88 14.95 5.66
N LEU A 103 10.22 14.48 4.46
CA LEU A 103 11.52 14.75 3.85
C LEU A 103 11.71 16.25 3.58
N ASP A 104 10.64 16.93 3.17
CA ASP A 104 10.67 18.35 2.84
C ASP A 104 11.00 19.23 4.07
N ASP A 105 10.62 18.78 5.27
CA ASP A 105 10.89 19.45 6.55
C ASP A 105 12.21 19.02 7.22
N SER A 106 12.94 18.07 6.62
CA SER A 106 14.12 17.46 7.23
C SER A 106 15.39 18.25 6.93
N HIS A 107 15.79 19.15 7.84
CA HIS A 107 16.94 20.04 7.64
C HIS A 107 18.25 19.59 8.31
N THR A 108 18.27 18.44 8.98
CA THR A 108 19.46 17.93 9.70
C THR A 108 19.79 16.51 9.28
N ALA A 109 21.06 16.11 9.41
CA ALA A 109 21.47 14.73 9.18
C ALA A 109 20.70 13.74 10.08
N THR A 110 20.47 14.11 11.35
CA THR A 110 19.67 13.32 12.29
C THR A 110 18.22 13.16 11.82
N SER A 111 17.55 14.25 11.39
CA SER A 111 16.18 14.18 10.89
C SER A 111 16.08 13.35 9.60
N LEU A 112 17.07 13.45 8.73
CA LEU A 112 17.14 12.63 7.51
C LEU A 112 17.27 11.14 7.85
N ILE A 113 18.13 10.76 8.80
CA ILE A 113 18.27 9.36 9.24
C ILE A 113 16.94 8.82 9.82
N MET A 114 16.24 9.65 10.60
CA MET A 114 14.94 9.28 11.19
C MET A 114 13.82 9.08 10.17
N VAL A 115 13.99 9.55 8.93
CA VAL A 115 13.05 9.33 7.83
C VAL A 115 13.51 8.19 6.92
N TRP A 116 14.79 8.20 6.54
CA TRP A 116 15.36 7.22 5.61
C TRP A 116 15.42 5.80 6.17
N GLY A 117 15.78 5.63 7.44
CA GLY A 117 15.84 4.31 8.08
C GLY A 117 14.49 3.59 8.01
N PRO A 118 13.41 4.19 8.54
CA PRO A 118 12.08 3.59 8.46
C PRO A 118 11.57 3.37 7.03
N LEU A 119 11.86 4.26 6.09
CA LEU A 119 11.48 4.08 4.68
C LEU A 119 12.12 2.82 4.08
N PHE A 120 13.41 2.61 4.31
CA PHE A 120 14.11 1.43 3.82
C PHE A 120 13.62 0.15 4.49
N GLU A 121 13.42 0.18 5.81
CA GLU A 121 12.86 -0.97 6.55
C GLU A 121 11.46 -1.35 6.05
N LEU A 122 10.61 -0.34 5.79
CA LEU A 122 9.27 -0.57 5.23
C LEU A 122 9.33 -1.16 3.82
N ALA A 123 10.24 -0.70 2.96
CA ALA A 123 10.41 -1.24 1.62
C ALA A 123 10.78 -2.75 1.66
N VAL A 124 11.74 -3.12 2.52
CA VAL A 124 12.15 -4.52 2.70
C VAL A 124 11.02 -5.37 3.32
N ALA A 125 10.32 -4.85 4.32
CA ALA A 125 9.19 -5.54 4.93
C ALA A 125 8.05 -5.75 3.93
N LEU A 126 7.83 -4.79 3.03
CA LEU A 126 6.84 -4.86 1.98
C LEU A 126 7.16 -5.97 0.98
N ASP A 127 8.41 -6.16 0.57
CA ASP A 127 8.80 -7.30 -0.29
C ASP A 127 8.44 -8.66 0.36
N GLY A 128 8.65 -8.77 1.67
CA GLY A 128 8.25 -9.96 2.43
C GLY A 128 6.73 -10.16 2.43
N LEU A 129 5.96 -9.09 2.63
CA LEU A 129 4.50 -9.11 2.56
C LEU A 129 4.03 -9.51 1.15
N LEU A 130 4.54 -8.88 0.10
CA LEU A 130 4.18 -9.16 -1.29
C LEU A 130 4.49 -10.62 -1.67
N THR A 131 5.64 -11.13 -1.23
CA THR A 131 6.01 -12.55 -1.41
C THR A 131 5.03 -13.47 -0.70
N ASP A 132 4.65 -13.17 0.54
CA ASP A 132 3.68 -13.97 1.31
C ASP A 132 2.30 -14.01 0.65
N LEU A 133 1.89 -12.89 0.05
CA LEU A 133 0.64 -12.79 -0.68
C LEU A 133 0.70 -13.51 -2.04
N ALA A 134 1.77 -13.30 -2.82
CA ALA A 134 1.98 -13.93 -4.13
C ALA A 134 2.07 -15.45 -4.04
N THR A 135 2.68 -15.97 -2.97
CA THR A 135 2.78 -17.42 -2.71
C THR A 135 1.55 -18.00 -2.03
N GLY A 136 0.55 -17.18 -1.67
CA GLY A 136 -0.64 -17.62 -0.96
C GLY A 136 -0.38 -18.13 0.46
N ARG A 137 0.82 -17.90 1.02
CA ARG A 137 1.18 -18.22 2.42
C ARG A 137 0.30 -17.45 3.39
N ARG A 138 -0.05 -16.22 3.03
CA ARG A 138 -0.96 -15.35 3.78
C ARG A 138 -1.94 -14.71 2.81
N ARG A 139 -3.05 -14.21 3.36
CA ARG A 139 -4.03 -13.43 2.61
C ARG A 139 -4.18 -12.03 3.18
N VAL A 140 -4.63 -11.09 2.37
CA VAL A 140 -5.07 -9.79 2.86
C VAL A 140 -6.26 -9.96 3.85
N PRO A 141 -6.30 -9.17 4.95
CA PRO A 141 -7.46 -9.10 5.83
C PRO A 141 -8.73 -8.80 5.05
N LEU A 142 -9.84 -9.46 5.39
CA LEU A 142 -11.13 -9.13 4.77
C LEU A 142 -11.70 -7.81 5.32
N SER A 143 -11.35 -7.42 6.55
CA SER A 143 -11.95 -6.28 7.27
C SER A 143 -11.78 -4.92 6.60
N ILE A 144 -10.77 -4.74 5.75
CA ILE A 144 -10.58 -3.54 4.89
C ILE A 144 -11.66 -3.38 3.81
N TRP A 145 -12.39 -4.45 3.46
CA TRP A 145 -13.42 -4.44 2.43
C TRP A 145 -14.83 -4.08 2.94
N TRP A 146 -15.06 -4.04 4.26
CA TRP A 146 -16.42 -3.98 4.83
C TRP A 146 -16.93 -2.58 5.18
N ALA A 147 -16.13 -1.52 5.02
CA ALA A 147 -16.61 -0.15 5.27
C ALA A 147 -17.67 0.33 4.24
N GLY A 148 -17.95 -0.45 3.18
CA GLY A 148 -18.95 -0.13 2.15
C GLY A 148 -20.29 -0.88 2.23
N LEU A 149 -20.45 -1.89 3.10
CA LEU A 149 -21.69 -2.67 3.22
C LEU A 149 -22.63 -2.21 4.35
N GLY A 150 -22.37 -1.01 4.91
CA GLY A 150 -23.15 -0.39 5.98
C GLY A 150 -24.19 0.65 5.54
N ALA A 151 -24.51 0.75 4.25
CA ALA A 151 -25.67 1.51 3.77
C ALA A 151 -26.85 0.55 3.52
N THR A 152 -27.23 -0.21 4.54
CA THR A 152 -28.49 -0.95 4.52
C THR A 152 -29.64 0.05 4.46
N ALA A 153 -30.45 -0.10 3.43
CA ALA A 153 -31.79 0.44 3.26
C ALA A 153 -32.46 0.80 4.59
N HIS A 154 -32.64 2.09 4.84
CA HIS A 154 -33.65 2.54 5.76
C HIS A 154 -34.97 2.60 4.99
N THR A 155 -35.66 1.47 4.91
CA THR A 155 -37.10 1.45 4.62
C THR A 155 -37.79 1.55 5.98
N PRO A 156 -38.36 2.71 6.37
CA PRO A 156 -39.29 2.73 7.48
C PRO A 156 -40.59 2.09 7.03
N GLU A 157 -40.80 0.83 7.38
CA GLU A 157 -42.14 0.24 7.41
C GLU A 157 -42.86 0.65 8.70
N HIS A 158 -43.95 1.42 8.50
CA HIS A 158 -45.25 1.33 9.18
C HIS A 158 -45.34 1.69 10.68
N PRO A 159 -46.53 2.11 11.20
CA PRO A 159 -47.89 1.64 10.92
C PRO A 159 -48.71 2.43 9.89
#